data_AF-A0A838EHU0-F1
#
_entry.id   AF-A0A838EHU0-F1
#
_cell.length_a   1.000
_cell.length_b   1.000
_cell.length_c   1.000
_cell.angle_alpha   90.00
_cell.angle_beta   90.00
_cell.angle_gamma   90.00
#
_symmetry.space_group_name_H-M   'P 1'
#
loop_
_entity.id
_entity.type
_entity.pdbx_description
1 polymer ?
#
loop_
_entity_poly.entity_id
_entity_poly.type
_entity_poly.pdbx_seq_one_letter_code
_entity_poly.pdbx_strand_id
1 'polypeptide(L)' 'YQVTRDDFQIWQNALGGRDDVQFIMYPGLSHLFMPIPGGQKATPATYSVSSHVVEEVVSEIGSWIKQHSG' A
#
# COMPACT_ATOMS: atom_id res chain seq x y z
N TYR A 1 6.61 -8.94 8.82
CA TYR A 1 6.78 -9.01 7.36
C TYR A 1 6.52 -7.63 6.81
N GLN A 2 7.33 -7.15 5.88
CA GLN A 2 7.15 -5.84 5.24
C GLN A 2 7.60 -5.97 3.78
N VAL A 3 6.87 -5.35 2.86
CA VAL A 3 7.30 -5.20 1.46
C VAL A 3 8.62 -4.43 1.42
N THR A 4 9.64 -4.99 0.75
CA THR A 4 10.92 -4.32 0.56
C THR A 4 10.89 -3.42 -0.68
N ARG A 5 11.90 -2.54 -0.83
CA ARG A 5 12.06 -1.78 -2.07
C ARG A 5 12.36 -2.68 -3.26
N ASP A 6 13.05 -3.79 -3.04
CA ASP A 6 13.38 -4.76 -4.09
C ASP A 6 12.10 -5.46 -4.58
N ASP A 7 11.22 -5.88 -3.66
CA ASP A 7 9.91 -6.43 -4.01
C ASP A 7 9.07 -5.43 -4.82
N PHE A 8 9.08 -4.16 -4.42
CA PHE A 8 8.36 -3.10 -5.13
C PHE A 8 8.92 -2.85 -6.53
N GLN A 9 10.25 -2.86 -6.68
CA GLN A 9 10.91 -2.68 -7.98
C GLN A 9 10.59 -3.82 -8.95
N ILE A 10 10.43 -5.05 -8.46
CA ILE A 10 10.01 -6.19 -9.30
C ILE A 10 8.66 -5.89 -9.96
N TRP A 11 7.70 -5.36 -9.22
CA TRP A 11 6.39 -4.97 -9.77
C TRP A 11 6.50 -3.83 -10.78
N GLN A 12 7.29 -2.80 -10.48
CA GLN A 12 7.51 -1.68 -11.39
C GLN A 12 8.14 -2.15 -12.72
N ASN A 13 9.11 -3.05 -12.66
CA ASN A 13 9.76 -3.59 -13.86
C ASN A 13 8.79 -4.43 -14.69
N ALA A 14 7.92 -5.21 -14.05
CA ALA A 14 6.98 -6.10 -14.73
C ALA A 14 5.80 -5.36 -15.37
N LEU A 15 5.32 -4.28 -14.73
CA LEU A 15 4.05 -3.63 -15.09
C LEU A 15 4.20 -2.16 -15.51
N GLY A 16 5.38 -1.57 -15.41
CA GLY A 16 5.61 -0.13 -15.62
C GLY A 16 5.39 0.39 -17.03
N GLY A 17 5.22 -0.50 -18.02
CA GLY A 17 4.84 -0.12 -19.39
C GLY A 17 3.33 0.01 -19.61
N ARG A 18 2.52 -0.15 -18.56
CA ARG A 18 1.06 -0.07 -18.64
C ARG A 18 0.57 1.28 -18.11
N ASP A 19 -0.30 1.92 -18.89
CA ASP A 19 -0.89 3.21 -18.53
C ASP A 19 -2.03 3.07 -17.50
N ASP A 20 -2.52 1.85 -17.27
CA ASP A 20 -3.59 1.54 -16.31
C ASP A 20 -3.07 1.03 -14.96
N VAL A 21 -1.80 1.27 -14.63
CA VAL A 21 -1.17 0.81 -13.38
C VAL A 21 -0.51 1.97 -12.64
N GLN A 22 -0.76 2.05 -11.32
CA GLN A 22 -0.13 3.01 -10.42
C GLN A 22 0.63 2.29 -9.31
N PHE A 23 1.82 2.78 -8.97
CA PHE A 23 2.66 2.22 -7.91
C PHE A 23 2.81 3.22 -6.77
N ILE A 24 2.30 2.88 -5.58
CA ILE A 24 2.39 3.73 -4.39
C ILE A 24 3.00 2.90 -3.26
N MET A 25 4.01 3.47 -2.58
CA MET A 25 4.62 2.87 -1.41
C MET A 25 4.22 3.67 -0.18
N TYR A 26 3.63 3.01 0.81
CA TYR A 26 3.21 3.62 2.07
C TYR A 26 4.15 3.23 3.22
N PRO A 27 5.23 4.00 3.47
CA PRO A 27 6.12 3.73 4.59
C PRO A 27 5.38 3.92 5.91
N GLY A 28 5.47 2.94 6.81
CA GLY A 28 4.84 3.00 8.13
C GLY A 28 3.43 2.41 8.21
N LEU A 29 2.89 1.92 7.08
CA LEU A 29 1.68 1.11 7.10
C LEU A 29 2.01 -0.37 7.11
N SER A 30 1.15 -1.11 7.82
CA SER A 30 1.12 -2.56 7.81
C SER A 30 0.62 -3.11 6.47
N HIS A 31 0.71 -4.43 6.27
CA HIS A 31 0.11 -5.10 5.11
C HIS A 31 -1.42 -4.96 5.01
N LEU A 32 -2.08 -4.49 6.08
CA LEU A 32 -3.51 -4.21 6.10
C LEU A 32 -3.82 -2.73 5.81
N PHE A 33 -2.82 -1.94 5.39
CA PHE A 33 -2.92 -0.49 5.20
C PHE A 33 -3.32 0.30 6.46
N MET A 34 -3.07 -0.30 7.63
CA MET A 34 -3.30 0.32 8.93
C MET A 34 -1.99 0.89 9.49
N PRO A 35 -2.03 2.00 10.25
CA PRO A 35 -0.85 2.55 10.90
C PRO A 35 -0.21 1.52 11.83
N ILE A 36 1.13 1.47 11.85
CA ILE A 36 1.86 0.64 12.80
C ILE A 36 2.12 1.46 14.07
N PRO A 37 1.59 1.07 15.25
CA PRO A 37 1.84 1.79 16.49
C PRO A 37 3.33 1.89 16.80
N GLY A 38 3.80 3.07 17.20
CA GLY A 38 5.19 3.30 17.58
C GLY A 38 6.19 3.33 16.42
N GLY A 39 5.74 3.38 15.15
CA GLY A 39 6.60 3.55 13.97
C GLY A 39 7.55 2.37 13.70
N GLN A 40 7.28 1.22 14.32
CA GLN A 40 8.08 0.01 14.14
C GLN A 40 7.72 -0.71 12.83
N LYS A 41 8.52 -1.72 12.45
CA LYS A 41 8.17 -2.62 11.33
C LYS A 41 6.95 -3.45 11.69
N ALA A 42 6.12 -3.77 10.70
CA ALA A 42 4.97 -4.63 10.91
C ALA A 42 5.39 -6.05 11.35
N THR A 43 4.80 -6.51 12.45
CA THR A 43 4.95 -7.86 12.99
C THR A 43 3.60 -8.59 12.96
N PRO A 44 3.58 -9.94 13.03
CA PRO A 44 2.32 -10.67 13.12
C PRO A 44 1.39 -10.18 14.24
N ALA A 45 1.96 -9.79 15.39
CA ALA A 45 1.20 -9.24 16.50
C ALA A 45 0.53 -7.88 16.18
N THR A 46 1.18 -7.03 15.36
CA THR A 46 0.59 -5.73 14.98
C THR A 46 -0.68 -5.86 14.15
N TYR A 47 -0.88 -6.99 13.45
CA TYR A 47 -2.12 -7.24 12.69
C TYR A 47 -3.31 -7.59 13.57
N SER A 48 -3.07 -8.04 14.81
CA SER A 48 -4.14 -8.33 15.78
C SER A 48 -4.68 -7.06 16.46
N VAL A 49 -4.04 -5.91 16.25
CA VAL A 49 -4.49 -4.63 16.76
C VAL A 49 -5.54 -4.07 15.81
N SER A 50 -6.77 -3.91 16.31
CA SER A 50 -7.85 -3.31 15.53
C SER A 50 -7.53 -1.86 15.19
N SER A 51 -7.70 -1.50 13.92
CA SER A 51 -7.55 -0.14 13.42
C SER A 51 -8.31 0.00 12.10
N HIS A 52 -8.17 1.15 11.45
CA HIS A 52 -8.79 1.46 10.17
C HIS A 52 -7.73 1.56 9.08
N VAL A 53 -8.11 1.19 7.86
CA VAL A 53 -7.35 1.55 6.66
C VAL A 53 -7.23 3.08 6.64
N VAL A 54 -6.02 3.59 6.39
CA VAL A 54 -5.82 5.04 6.36
C VAL A 54 -6.58 5.67 5.19
N GLU A 55 -7.13 6.86 5.44
CA GLU A 55 -7.96 7.59 4.46
C GLU A 55 -7.24 7.83 3.14
N GLU A 56 -5.92 8.11 3.19
CA GLU A 56 -5.08 8.29 2.01
C GLU A 56 -5.18 7.11 1.04
N VAL A 57 -5.07 5.87 1.54
CA VAL A 57 -5.17 4.66 0.72
C VAL A 57 -6.56 4.53 0.08
N VAL A 58 -7.61 4.81 0.84
CA VAL A 58 -9.00 4.75 0.34
C VAL A 58 -9.21 5.80 -0.76
N SER A 59 -8.73 7.01 -0.55
CA SER A 59 -8.85 8.12 -1.49
C SER A 59 -8.08 7.85 -2.79
N GLU A 60 -6.85 7.34 -2.70
CA GLU A 60 -6.03 7.00 -3.88
C GLU A 60 -6.69 5.91 -4.71
N ILE A 61 -7.19 4.83 -4.08
CA ILE A 61 -7.92 3.77 -4.79
C ILE A 61 -9.18 4.34 -5.46
N GLY A 62 -9.97 5.13 -4.73
CA GLY A 62 -11.19 5.73 -5.26
C GLY A 62 -10.93 6.67 -6.43
N SER A 63 -9.84 7.44 -6.36
CA SER A 63 -9.42 8.35 -7.43
C SER A 63 -8.91 7.58 -8.65
N TRP A 64 -8.09 6.54 -8.45
CA TRP A 64 -7.61 5.67 -9.51
C TRP A 64 -8.76 5.00 -10.26
N ILE A 65 -9.76 4.46 -9.54
CA ILE A 65 -10.96 3.89 -10.16
C ILE A 65 -11.65 4.94 -11.03
N LYS A 66 -11.94 6.13 -10.50
CA LYS A 66 -12.62 7.20 -11.26
C LYS A 66 -11.88 7.65 -12.52
N GLN A 67 -10.54 7.61 -12.51
CA GLN A 67 -9.74 7.94 -13.69
C GLN A 67 -9.86 6.90 -14.81
N HIS A 68 -10.18 5.65 -14.46
CA HIS A 68 -10.26 4.52 -15.39
C HIS A 68 -11.70 4.06 -15.65
N SER A 69 -12.68 4.61 -14.94
CA SER A 69 -14.11 4.47 -15.21
C SER A 69 -14.50 5.34 -16.41
N GLY A 70 -14.54 4.74 -17.60
CA GLY A 70 -15.12 5.35 -18.80
C GLY A 70 -16.63 5.54 -18.71
#